data_AF-A0A5Y0L0F9-F1
#
_entry.id   AF-A0A5Y0L0F9-F1
#
_cell.length_a   1.000
_cell.length_b   1.000
_cell.length_c   1.000
_cell.angle_alpha   90.00
_cell.angle_beta   90.00
_cell.angle_gamma   90.00
#
_symmetry.space_group_name_H-M   'P 1'
#
loop_
_entity.id
_entity.type
_entity.pdbx_description
1 polymer ?
#
loop_
_entity_poly.entity_id
_entity_poly.type
_entity_poly.pdbx_seq_one_letter_code
_entity_poly.pdbx_strand_id
1 'polypeptide(L)'
;VSTPVHLRKARTCYDHLAGEVAVKIYDSLCQQQWITENGSMITLSGIQYFHEMGIDVPSKHSRKICCACLDWSERRFHLGGYVGAALFSLYESKGWLTRHLGYREVTITEKGYAAFKTHFHI
;
A
#
# COMPACT_ATOMS: atom_id res chain seq x y z
N VAL A 1 -24.28 7.78 -4.41
CA VAL A 1 -23.91 6.47 -4.99
C VAL A 1 -22.95 5.79 -4.02
N SER A 2 -23.29 4.61 -3.49
CA SER A 2 -22.40 3.89 -2.57
C SER A 2 -21.33 3.14 -3.36
N THR A 3 -20.07 3.25 -2.96
CA THR A 3 -18.98 2.45 -3.55
C THR A 3 -19.28 0.95 -3.40
N PRO A 4 -19.23 0.15 -4.48
CA PRO A 4 -19.39 -1.31 -4.43
C PRO A 4 -18.44 -1.93 -3.39
N VAL A 5 -18.92 -2.98 -2.70
CA VAL A 5 -18.20 -3.58 -1.55
C VAL A 5 -16.80 -4.05 -1.92
N HIS A 6 -16.64 -4.72 -3.07
CA HIS A 6 -15.36 -5.22 -3.53
C HIS A 6 -14.35 -4.08 -3.82
N LEU A 7 -14.78 -3.02 -4.52
CA LEU A 7 -13.94 -1.84 -4.76
C LEU A 7 -13.60 -1.07 -3.49
N ARG A 8 -14.49 -1.10 -2.48
CA ARG A 8 -14.22 -0.52 -1.17
C ARG A 8 -13.15 -1.31 -0.43
N LYS A 9 -13.19 -2.65 -0.50
CA LYS A 9 -12.27 -3.52 0.22
C LYS A 9 -10.83 -3.36 -0.26
N ALA A 10 -10.60 -3.57 -1.54
CA ALA A 10 -9.27 -3.46 -2.16
C ALA A 10 -9.39 -3.18 -3.66
N ARG A 11 -8.61 -2.21 -4.14
CA ARG A 11 -8.55 -1.85 -5.56
C ARG A 11 -7.21 -1.22 -5.92
N THR A 12 -6.96 -1.01 -7.19
CA THR A 12 -5.89 -0.14 -7.66
C THR A 12 -6.32 1.33 -7.61
N CYS A 13 -5.43 2.18 -7.10
CA CYS A 13 -5.39 3.61 -7.40
C CYS A 13 -4.24 3.84 -8.36
N TYR A 14 -4.53 3.82 -9.66
CA TYR A 14 -3.51 3.74 -10.72
C TYR A 14 -2.63 2.48 -10.58
N ASP A 15 -1.45 2.62 -9.99
CA ASP A 15 -0.39 1.61 -9.88
C ASP A 15 -0.13 1.15 -8.44
N HIS A 16 -0.90 1.63 -7.46
CA HIS A 16 -0.75 1.26 -6.05
C HIS A 16 -2.08 0.82 -5.42
N LEU A 17 -2.01 0.21 -4.24
CA LEU A 17 -3.17 -0.33 -3.52
C LEU A 17 -4.01 0.80 -2.89
N ALA A 18 -5.33 0.66 -2.97
CA ALA A 18 -6.33 1.52 -2.34
C ALA A 18 -7.49 0.70 -1.76
N GLY A 19 -8.40 1.35 -1.05
CA GLY A 19 -9.49 0.73 -0.28
C GLY A 19 -9.12 0.48 1.18
N GLU A 20 -10.05 -0.13 1.90
CA GLU A 20 -9.97 -0.40 3.35
C GLU A 20 -8.64 -1.04 3.75
N VAL A 21 -8.18 -2.05 2.99
CA VAL A 21 -6.91 -2.75 3.28
C VAL A 21 -5.72 -1.81 3.14
N ALA A 22 -5.69 -0.97 2.11
CA ALA A 22 -4.58 -0.04 1.88
C ALA A 22 -4.50 1.05 2.96
N VAL A 23 -5.66 1.52 3.43
CA VAL A 23 -5.74 2.49 4.53
C VAL A 23 -5.22 1.87 5.83
N LYS A 24 -5.60 0.63 6.14
CA LYS A 24 -5.09 -0.10 7.31
C LYS A 24 -3.57 -0.32 7.24
N ILE A 25 -3.04 -0.65 6.06
CA ILE A 25 -1.59 -0.72 5.85
C ILE A 25 -0.96 0.65 6.13
N TYR A 26 -1.48 1.72 5.53
CA TYR A 26 -0.94 3.07 5.73
C TYR A 26 -0.93 3.50 7.20
N ASP A 27 -2.01 3.25 7.94
CA ASP A 27 -2.09 3.50 9.38
C ASP A 27 -0.97 2.77 10.14
N SER A 28 -0.75 1.50 9.80
CA SER A 28 0.32 0.69 10.38
C SER A 28 1.71 1.23 10.08
N LEU A 29 1.96 1.68 8.83
CA LEU A 29 3.24 2.30 8.46
C LEU A 29 3.52 3.57 9.28
N CYS A 30 2.51 4.39 9.54
CA CYS A 30 2.62 5.56 10.42
C CYS A 30 2.86 5.15 11.88
N GLN A 31 2.09 4.20 12.41
CA GLN A 31 2.21 3.71 13.79
C GLN A 31 3.58 3.10 14.09
N GLN A 32 4.15 2.38 13.12
CA GLN A 32 5.49 1.80 13.20
C GLN A 32 6.60 2.82 12.88
N GLN A 33 6.24 4.08 12.60
CA GLN A 33 7.15 5.17 12.25
C GLN A 33 8.03 4.84 11.03
N TRP A 34 7.54 4.04 10.08
CA TRP A 34 8.24 3.76 8.82
C TRP A 34 8.01 4.89 7.80
N ILE A 35 6.90 5.60 7.95
CA ILE A 35 6.64 6.86 7.25
C ILE A 35 6.33 7.95 8.28
N THR A 36 6.53 9.20 7.91
CA THR A 36 6.12 10.35 8.74
C THR A 36 4.60 10.36 8.92
N GLU A 37 4.09 10.97 9.98
CA GLU A 37 2.65 11.00 10.28
C GLU A 37 1.80 11.56 9.12
N ASN A 38 2.34 12.53 8.38
CA ASN A 38 1.72 13.11 7.20
C ASN A 38 1.99 12.33 5.89
N GLY A 39 2.67 11.18 5.96
CA GLY A 39 3.01 10.29 4.84
C GLY A 39 3.88 10.90 3.75
N SER A 40 4.54 12.03 4.03
CA SER A 40 5.33 12.76 3.05
C SER A 40 6.75 12.22 2.87
N MET A 41 7.28 11.48 3.86
CA MET A 41 8.62 10.91 3.82
C MET A 41 8.67 9.51 4.43
N ILE A 42 9.60 8.69 3.93
CA ILE A 42 10.01 7.43 4.56
C ILE A 42 11.10 7.74 5.60
N THR A 43 11.02 7.15 6.78
CA THR A 43 12.04 7.30 7.84
C THR A 43 13.22 6.36 7.61
N LEU A 44 14.29 6.51 8.39
CA LEU A 44 15.43 5.58 8.29
C LEU A 44 15.05 4.13 8.62
N SER A 45 14.24 3.91 9.66
CA SER A 45 13.73 2.58 10.00
C SER A 45 12.82 2.03 8.89
N GLY A 46 12.00 2.89 8.26
CA GLY A 46 11.19 2.52 7.11
C GLY A 46 12.03 2.08 5.91
N ILE A 47 13.10 2.81 5.57
CA ILE A 47 14.01 2.45 4.48
C ILE A 47 14.61 1.07 4.73
N GLN A 48 15.10 0.80 5.95
CA GLN A 48 15.65 -0.49 6.31
C GLN A 48 14.60 -1.60 6.16
N TYR A 49 13.39 -1.38 6.69
CA TYR A 49 12.32 -2.37 6.62
C TYR A 49 11.88 -2.67 5.18
N PHE A 50 11.71 -1.63 4.35
CA PHE A 50 11.38 -1.83 2.94
C PHE A 50 12.47 -2.60 2.20
N HIS A 51 13.74 -2.32 2.49
CA HIS A 51 14.86 -3.08 1.93
C HIS A 51 14.78 -4.57 2.35
N GLU A 52 14.50 -4.87 3.63
CA GLU A 52 14.30 -6.25 4.11
C GLU A 52 13.11 -6.96 3.44
N MET A 53 12.05 -6.22 3.07
CA MET A 53 10.94 -6.75 2.27
C MET A 53 11.28 -6.96 0.79
N GLY A 54 12.44 -6.46 0.33
CA GLY A 54 12.88 -6.52 -1.06
C GLY A 54 12.52 -5.29 -1.90
N ILE A 55 12.37 -4.12 -1.28
CA ILE A 55 12.12 -2.83 -1.92
C ILE A 55 13.25 -1.85 -1.61
N ASP A 56 14.03 -1.52 -2.64
CA ASP A 56 15.05 -0.49 -2.56
C ASP A 56 14.42 0.90 -2.66
N VAL A 57 14.50 1.69 -1.59
CA VAL A 57 14.00 3.07 -1.58
C VAL A 57 15.10 4.02 -2.09
N PRO A 58 14.96 4.62 -3.29
CA PRO A 58 16.00 5.49 -3.82
C PRO A 58 15.99 6.84 -3.10
N SER A 59 17.16 7.50 -3.06
CA SER A 59 17.28 8.86 -2.51
C SER A 59 16.59 9.93 -3.38
N LYS A 60 16.47 9.67 -4.68
CA LYS A 60 15.78 10.53 -5.65
C LYS A 60 15.06 9.69 -6.69
N HIS A 61 13.87 10.13 -7.07
CA HIS A 61 13.10 9.52 -8.15
C HIS A 61 12.32 10.62 -8.88
N SER A 62 11.91 10.37 -10.14
CA SER A 62 11.09 11.32 -10.92
C SER A 62 9.69 11.53 -10.31
N ARG A 63 9.21 10.52 -9.59
CA ARG A 63 8.00 10.52 -8.78
C ARG A 63 8.35 10.79 -7.31
N LYS A 64 7.41 11.30 -6.52
CA LYS A 64 7.57 11.34 -5.06
C LYS A 64 7.88 9.94 -4.52
N ILE A 65 8.82 9.84 -3.59
CA ILE A 65 9.22 8.57 -2.97
C ILE A 65 8.01 7.92 -2.28
N CYS A 66 7.29 8.70 -1.46
CA CYS A 66 6.00 8.36 -0.91
C CYS A 66 5.08 9.59 -0.89
N CYS A 67 3.79 9.34 -0.79
CA CYS A 67 2.81 10.38 -0.48
C CYS A 67 1.55 9.79 0.16
N ALA A 68 0.88 10.61 0.97
CA ALA A 68 -0.48 10.36 1.45
C ALA A 68 -1.47 10.56 0.29
N CYS A 69 -1.94 9.47 -0.32
CA CYS A 69 -2.94 9.51 -1.37
C CYS A 69 -4.34 9.36 -0.76
N LEU A 70 -5.28 10.25 -1.10
CA LEU A 70 -6.60 10.26 -0.48
C LEU A 70 -7.50 9.18 -1.11
N ASP A 71 -7.97 8.25 -0.29
CA ASP A 71 -8.97 7.26 -0.68
C ASP A 71 -10.35 7.92 -0.76
N TRP A 72 -11.01 7.84 -1.92
CA TRP A 72 -12.35 8.40 -2.06
C TRP A 72 -13.43 7.65 -1.27
N SER A 73 -13.27 6.33 -1.06
CA SER A 73 -14.30 5.50 -0.43
C SER A 73 -14.19 5.55 1.08
N GLU A 74 -12.96 5.54 1.59
CA GLU A 74 -12.68 5.60 3.02
C GLU A 74 -12.56 7.03 3.55
N ARG A 75 -12.28 8.01 2.67
CA ARG A 75 -11.93 9.40 3.03
C ARG A 75 -10.73 9.46 3.98
N ARG A 76 -9.78 8.53 3.81
CA ARG A 76 -8.55 8.36 4.59
C ARG A 76 -7.37 8.14 3.64
N PHE A 77 -6.16 8.25 4.14
CA PHE A 77 -4.97 8.12 3.29
C PHE A 77 -4.54 6.66 3.10
N HIS A 78 -4.05 6.36 1.90
CA HIS A 78 -3.28 5.17 1.59
C HIS A 78 -1.92 5.56 0.99
N LEU A 79 -0.99 4.60 0.93
CA LEU A 79 0.37 4.89 0.44
C LEU A 79 0.39 5.01 -1.09
N GLY A 80 0.78 6.17 -1.59
CA GLY A 80 1.10 6.40 -2.99
C GLY A 80 2.59 6.66 -3.22
N GLY A 81 2.94 7.07 -4.44
CA GLY A 81 4.32 7.35 -4.83
C GLY A 81 5.09 6.10 -5.25
N TYR A 82 6.42 6.21 -5.32
CA TYR A 82 7.30 5.12 -5.73
C TYR A 82 7.10 3.87 -4.84
N VAL A 83 7.14 4.05 -3.52
CA VAL A 83 7.03 2.93 -2.56
C VAL A 83 5.64 2.28 -2.63
N GLY A 84 4.57 3.07 -2.79
CA GLY A 84 3.21 2.52 -2.97
C GLY A 84 3.11 1.59 -4.19
N ALA A 85 3.72 1.98 -5.31
CA ALA A 85 3.76 1.15 -6.52
C ALA A 85 4.68 -0.07 -6.39
N ALA A 86 5.82 0.10 -5.72
CA ALA A 86 6.77 -0.99 -5.45
C ALA A 86 6.14 -2.06 -4.54
N LEU A 87 5.43 -1.66 -3.48
CA LEU A 87 4.68 -2.58 -2.62
C LEU A 87 3.60 -3.32 -3.41
N PHE A 88 2.82 -2.62 -4.24
CA PHE A 88 1.80 -3.27 -5.06
C PHE A 88 2.40 -4.35 -5.97
N SER A 89 3.53 -4.04 -6.61
CA SER A 89 4.27 -4.98 -7.47
C SER A 89 4.84 -6.17 -6.68
N LEU A 90 5.36 -5.91 -5.48
CA LEU A 90 5.81 -6.95 -4.56
C LEU A 90 4.65 -7.87 -4.17
N TYR A 91 3.50 -7.31 -3.78
CA TYR A 91 2.32 -8.07 -3.37
C TYR A 91 1.82 -8.98 -4.50
N GLU A 92 1.80 -8.48 -5.74
CA GLU A 92 1.46 -9.27 -6.91
C GLU A 92 2.48 -10.40 -7.14
N SER A 93 3.79 -10.08 -7.15
CA SER A 93 4.85 -11.09 -7.37
C SER A 93 4.89 -12.19 -6.30
N LYS A 94 4.53 -11.86 -5.05
CA LYS A 94 4.46 -12.81 -3.95
C LYS A 94 3.13 -13.59 -3.90
N GLY A 95 2.16 -13.25 -4.76
CA GLY A 95 0.82 -13.82 -4.77
C GLY A 95 -0.03 -13.43 -3.56
N TRP A 96 0.26 -12.28 -2.93
CA TRP A 96 -0.50 -11.72 -1.82
C TRP A 96 -1.78 -11.04 -2.28
N LEU A 97 -1.79 -10.58 -3.53
CA LEU A 97 -3.00 -10.12 -4.20
C LEU A 97 -3.04 -10.61 -5.65
N THR A 98 -4.22 -10.57 -6.23
CA THR A 98 -4.48 -10.87 -7.64
C THR A 98 -5.31 -9.75 -8.26
N ARG A 99 -5.00 -9.41 -9.51
CA ARG A 99 -5.74 -8.38 -10.26
C ARG A 99 -6.84 -9.02 -11.10
N HIS A 100 -7.94 -8.29 -11.25
CA HIS A 100 -8.99 -8.63 -12.20
C HIS A 100 -8.77 -7.88 -13.50
N LEU A 101 -8.47 -8.59 -14.60
CA LEU A 101 -8.19 -7.97 -15.90
C LEU A 101 -9.37 -7.11 -16.37
N GLY A 102 -9.08 -5.86 -16.75
CA GLY A 102 -10.10 -4.89 -17.16
C GLY A 102 -10.82 -4.18 -16.01
N TYR A 103 -10.56 -4.56 -14.75
CA TYR A 103 -11.17 -3.96 -13.57
C TYR A 103 -10.11 -3.38 -12.63
N ARG A 104 -10.56 -2.45 -11.79
CA ARG A 104 -9.70 -1.87 -10.72
C ARG A 104 -9.70 -2.72 -9.45
N GLU A 105 -10.63 -3.65 -9.32
CA GLU A 105 -10.69 -4.56 -8.18
C GLU A 105 -9.42 -5.40 -8.10
N VAL A 106 -8.96 -5.63 -6.87
CA VAL A 106 -7.95 -6.64 -6.58
C VAL A 106 -8.43 -7.51 -5.43
N THR A 107 -8.12 -8.80 -5.49
CA THR A 107 -8.45 -9.73 -4.40
C THR A 107 -7.19 -9.99 -3.59
N ILE A 108 -7.25 -9.70 -2.29
CA ILE A 108 -6.22 -10.12 -1.34
C ILE A 108 -6.39 -11.61 -1.09
N THR A 109 -5.32 -12.39 -1.26
CA THR A 109 -5.35 -13.84 -1.05
C THR A 109 -5.21 -14.17 0.43
N GLU A 110 -5.51 -15.41 0.82
CA GLU A 110 -5.25 -15.89 2.19
C GLU A 110 -3.78 -15.72 2.60
N LYS A 111 -2.86 -15.99 1.65
CA LYS A 111 -1.42 -15.74 1.82
C LYS A 111 -1.13 -14.25 2.05
N GLY A 112 -1.84 -13.37 1.35
CA GLY A 112 -1.75 -11.93 1.51
C GLY A 112 -2.21 -11.47 2.89
N TYR A 113 -3.35 -11.94 3.38
CA TYR A 113 -3.80 -11.62 4.73
C TYR A 113 -2.82 -12.11 5.80
N ALA A 114 -2.28 -13.33 5.67
CA ALA A 114 -1.27 -13.84 6.58
C ALA A 114 0.01 -12.97 6.58
N ALA A 115 0.44 -12.53 5.40
CA ALA A 115 1.58 -11.62 5.27
C ALA A 115 1.29 -10.23 5.85
N PHE A 116 0.12 -9.66 5.59
CA PHE A 116 -0.26 -8.34 6.12
C PHE A 116 -0.40 -8.36 7.64
N LYS A 117 -0.88 -9.46 8.22
CA LYS A 117 -0.85 -9.67 9.67
C LYS A 117 0.57 -9.67 10.23
N THR A 118 1.51 -10.29 9.51
CA THR A 118 2.92 -10.41 9.94
C THR A 118 3.66 -9.09 9.80
N HIS A 119 3.50 -8.38 8.69
CA HIS A 119 4.26 -7.16 8.38
C HIS A 119 3.60 -5.88 8.90
N PHE A 120 2.26 -5.84 8.91
CA PHE A 120 1.51 -4.63 9.21
C PHE A 120 0.56 -4.79 10.40
N HIS A 121 0.47 -5.97 11.01
CA HIS A 121 -0.41 -6.22 12.16
C HIS A 121 -1.90 -5.99 11.87
N ILE A 122 -2.36 -6.27 10.62
CA ILE A 122 -3.76 -6.09 10.17
C ILE A 122 -4.43 -7.38 9.70
#